data_AF-A0A7C6MQU2-F1
#
_entry.id   AF-A0A7C6MQU2-F1
#
_cell.length_a   1.000
_cell.length_b   1.000
_cell.length_c   1.000
_cell.angle_alpha   90.00
_cell.angle_beta   90.00
_cell.angle_gamma   90.00
#
_symmetry.space_group_name_H-M   'P 1'
#
loop_
_entity.id
_entity.type
_entity.pdbx_description
1 polymer ?
#
loop_
_entity_poly.entity_id
_entity_poly.type
_entity_poly.pdbx_seq_one_letter_code
_entity_poly.pdbx_strand_id
1 'polypeptide(L)'
;MNYRFFPRVRQTYYTLPFWTVDTLFFLTPILNCDLYYFYLMCQKVDWRAMDESTGVPSLSKNTIESIPLRVAKLEEQQKIGSFFRKLDERIAMQEAKVMKLKATKKAYLEEMFV
;
A
#
# COMPACT_ATOMS: atom_id res chain seq x y z
N MET A 1 -18.35 3.67 -15.97
CA MET A 1 -17.20 4.31 -15.28
C MET A 1 -16.04 3.33 -15.34
N ASN A 2 -15.15 3.51 -16.32
CA ASN A 2 -13.98 2.65 -16.52
C ASN A 2 -12.84 3.16 -15.64
N TYR A 3 -12.54 2.46 -14.56
CA TYR A 3 -11.29 2.67 -13.82
C TYR A 3 -10.15 2.11 -14.69
N ARG A 4 -9.53 2.97 -15.50
CA ARG A 4 -8.24 2.67 -16.13
C ARG A 4 -7.21 2.54 -15.01
N PHE A 5 -6.86 1.31 -14.64
CA PHE A 5 -5.66 1.03 -13.86
C PHE A 5 -4.44 1.38 -14.73
N PHE A 6 -3.94 2.59 -14.59
CA PHE A 6 -2.57 2.90 -15.02
C PHE A 6 -1.60 2.09 -14.16
N PRO A 7 -0.45 1.63 -14.70
CA PRO A 7 0.52 0.85 -13.96
C PRO A 7 1.10 1.75 -12.86
N ARG A 8 0.58 1.61 -11.64
CA ARG A 8 1.22 2.18 -10.45
C ARG A 8 2.42 1.30 -10.14
N VAL A 9 3.54 1.90 -9.75
CA VAL A 9 4.51 1.21 -8.89
C VAL A 9 3.72 0.83 -7.64
N ARG A 10 3.27 -0.43 -7.58
CA ARG A 10 2.36 -0.89 -6.54
C ARG A 10 3.19 -1.30 -5.34
N GLN A 11 3.24 -0.44 -4.34
CA GLN A 11 3.80 -0.78 -3.04
C GLN A 11 2.79 -1.56 -2.24
N THR A 12 3.18 -2.76 -1.83
CA THR A 12 2.40 -3.63 -0.96
C THR A 12 3.19 -3.97 0.29
N TYR A 13 2.48 -4.04 1.40
CA TYR A 13 2.99 -4.50 2.66
C TYR A 13 2.52 -5.94 2.88
N TYR A 14 3.46 -6.86 3.07
CA TYR A 14 3.16 -8.25 3.39
C TYR A 14 3.88 -8.66 4.66
N THR A 15 3.16 -9.36 5.54
CA THR A 15 3.72 -10.01 6.73
C THR A 15 3.95 -11.51 6.51
N LEU A 16 3.43 -12.05 5.41
CA LEU A 16 3.55 -13.46 5.04
C LEU A 16 4.76 -13.67 4.12
N PRO A 17 5.35 -14.88 4.12
CA PRO A 17 6.36 -15.24 3.15
C PRO A 17 5.86 -15.06 1.71
N PHE A 18 6.72 -14.56 0.82
CA PHE A 18 6.41 -14.38 -0.59
C PHE A 18 7.65 -14.70 -1.44
N TRP A 19 7.41 -14.96 -2.72
CA TRP A 19 8.45 -15.19 -3.72
C TRP A 19 8.70 -13.93 -4.52
N THR A 20 9.97 -13.63 -4.76
CA THR A 20 10.41 -12.49 -5.56
C THR A 20 10.53 -12.92 -7.02
N VAL A 21 10.15 -12.02 -7.93
CA VAL A 21 10.49 -12.11 -9.36
C VAL A 21 11.67 -11.18 -9.65
N ASP A 22 12.37 -11.39 -10.77
CA ASP A 22 13.61 -10.65 -11.11
C ASP A 22 13.45 -9.13 -11.19
N THR A 23 12.22 -8.65 -11.36
CA THR A 23 11.89 -7.21 -11.45
C THR A 23 11.34 -6.63 -10.15
N LEU A 24 11.27 -7.41 -9.07
CA LEU A 24 10.72 -6.98 -7.79
C LEU A 24 11.83 -6.60 -6.79
N PHE A 25 11.84 -5.33 -6.41
CA PHE A 25 12.60 -4.88 -5.24
C PHE A 25 11.83 -5.19 -3.96
N PHE A 26 12.55 -5.68 -2.95
CA PHE A 26 12.02 -5.86 -1.60
C PHE A 26 13.01 -5.30 -0.57
N LEU A 27 12.50 -4.97 0.60
CA LEU A 27 13.27 -4.40 1.69
C LEU A 27 13.05 -5.27 2.92
N THR A 28 14.14 -5.61 3.60
CA THR A 28 14.11 -6.27 4.91
C THR A 28 14.55 -5.26 5.96
N PRO A 29 13.85 -5.17 7.10
CA PRO A 29 14.25 -4.25 8.15
C PRO A 29 15.57 -4.72 8.77
N ILE A 30 16.55 -3.82 8.81
CA ILE A 30 17.73 -3.97 9.66
C ILE A 30 17.29 -3.55 11.08
N LEU A 31 17.71 -4.32 12.10
CA LEU A 31 17.23 -4.30 13.49
C LEU A 31 16.81 -2.90 14.02
N ASN A 32 15.66 -2.82 14.71
CA ASN A 32 15.07 -1.61 15.33
C ASN A 32 14.29 -0.65 14.40
N CYS A 33 13.45 -1.17 13.51
CA CYS A 33 12.55 -0.37 12.66
C CYS A 33 11.12 -0.94 12.69
N ASP A 34 10.10 -0.08 12.82
CA ASP A 34 8.71 -0.49 12.58
C ASP A 34 8.45 -0.57 11.08
N LEU A 35 8.23 -1.79 10.57
CA LEU A 35 8.09 -2.05 9.14
C LEU A 35 6.88 -1.34 8.52
N TYR A 36 5.80 -1.17 9.29
CA TYR A 36 4.60 -0.51 8.80
C TYR A 36 4.80 1.02 8.74
N TYR A 37 5.48 1.63 9.71
CA TYR A 37 5.93 3.01 9.62
C TYR A 37 6.82 3.23 8.38
N PHE A 38 7.77 2.33 8.13
CA PHE A 38 8.62 2.42 6.96
C PHE A 38 7.82 2.31 5.65
N TYR A 39 6.83 1.41 5.58
CA TYR A 39 5.88 1.34 4.47
C TYR A 39 5.15 2.67 4.25
N LEU A 40 4.66 3.32 5.31
CA LEU A 40 4.02 4.63 5.21
C LEU A 40 4.98 5.70 4.67
N MET A 41 6.25 5.66 5.07
CA MET A 41 7.28 6.58 4.55
C MET A 41 7.52 6.36 3.06
N CYS A 42 7.59 5.10 2.61
CA CYS A 42 7.68 4.79 1.18
C CYS A 42 6.49 5.34 0.39
N GLN A 43 5.27 5.26 0.93
CA GLN A 43 4.10 5.81 0.24
C GLN A 43 4.15 7.33 0.03
N LYS A 44 4.93 8.07 0.83
CA LYS A 44 5.10 9.52 0.68
C LYS A 44 6.11 9.92 -0.39
N VAL A 45 6.95 9.00 -0.84
CA VAL A 45 7.92 9.25 -1.91
C VAL A 45 7.18 9.34 -3.24
N ASP A 46 7.55 10.33 -4.06
CA ASP A 46 7.03 10.44 -5.43
C ASP A 46 7.86 9.55 -6.39
N TRP A 47 7.52 8.26 -6.39
CA TRP A 47 8.18 7.27 -7.25
C TRP A 47 7.99 7.52 -8.75
N ARG A 48 6.98 8.30 -9.14
CA ARG A 48 6.73 8.63 -10.55
C ARG A 48 7.71 9.67 -11.06
N ALA A 49 8.02 10.67 -10.23
CA ALA A 49 9.03 11.66 -10.56
C ALA A 49 10.44 11.05 -10.72
N MET A 50 10.64 9.85 -10.17
CA MET A 50 11.90 9.10 -10.22
C MET A 50 11.92 8.05 -11.35
N ASP A 51 10.83 7.90 -12.12
CA ASP A 51 10.78 6.92 -13.20
C ASP A 51 11.77 7.29 -14.30
N GLU A 52 12.65 6.33 -14.64
CA GLU A 52 13.71 6.51 -15.63
C GLU A 52 13.26 6.03 -17.03
N SER A 53 12.02 5.54 -17.17
CA SER A 53 11.50 4.91 -18.38
C SER A 53 10.28 5.63 -18.95
N THR A 54 10.12 5.53 -20.27
CA THR A 54 8.98 6.11 -21.01
C THR A 54 7.83 5.12 -21.24
N GLY A 55 8.06 3.82 -20.99
CA GLY A 55 7.10 2.74 -21.27
C GLY A 55 6.73 1.92 -20.04
N VAL A 56 7.63 1.04 -19.60
CA VAL A 56 7.48 0.26 -18.37
C VAL A 56 8.22 0.99 -17.26
N PRO A 57 7.56 1.43 -16.18
CA PRO A 57 8.22 2.12 -15.09
C PRO A 57 9.44 1.35 -14.59
N SER A 58 10.59 2.01 -14.56
CA SER A 58 11.86 1.40 -14.17
C SER A 58 12.58 2.30 -13.18
N LEU A 59 13.05 1.71 -12.10
CA LEU A 59 13.83 2.38 -11.06
C LEU A 59 15.11 1.59 -10.83
N SER A 60 16.25 2.28 -10.81
CA SER A 60 17.51 1.64 -10.46
C SER A 60 17.62 1.48 -8.93
N LYS A 61 18.34 0.44 -8.49
CA LYS A 61 18.66 0.25 -7.06
C LYS A 61 19.35 1.48 -6.46
N ASN A 62 20.27 2.08 -7.20
CA ASN A 62 21.01 3.27 -6.76
C ASN A 62 20.09 4.47 -6.55
N THR A 63 19.11 4.66 -7.44
CA THR A 63 18.10 5.72 -7.30
C THR A 63 17.29 5.54 -6.02
N ILE A 64 16.87 4.31 -5.72
CA ILE A 64 16.12 3.98 -4.49
C ILE A 64 16.97 4.23 -3.24
N GLU A 65 18.23 3.80 -3.24
CA GLU A 65 19.15 3.99 -2.10
C GLU A 65 19.54 5.46 -1.88
N SER A 66 19.46 6.29 -2.92
CA SER A 66 19.77 7.73 -2.84
C SER A 66 18.67 8.58 -2.19
N ILE A 67 17.48 8.00 -1.95
CA ILE A 67 16.33 8.75 -1.43
C ILE A 67 16.61 9.16 0.02
N PRO A 68 16.65 10.46 0.33
CA PRO A 68 16.89 10.92 1.69
C PRO A 68 15.67 10.65 2.56
N LEU A 69 15.80 9.69 3.49
CA LEU A 69 14.76 9.37 4.46
C LEU A 69 15.11 9.93 5.83
N ARG A 70 14.25 10.78 6.36
CA ARG A 70 14.30 11.20 7.76
C ARG A 70 13.43 10.26 8.58
N VAL A 71 14.06 9.46 9.42
CA VAL A 71 13.39 8.42 10.22
C VAL A 71 13.26 8.92 11.66
N ALA A 72 12.05 8.82 12.23
CA ALA A 72 11.77 9.18 13.61
C ALA A 72 12.38 8.18 14.61
N LYS A 73 12.35 8.49 15.92
CA LYS A 73 12.78 7.52 16.95
C LYS A 73 11.82 6.32 17.00
N LEU A 74 12.32 5.14 17.37
CA LEU A 74 11.54 3.89 17.36
C LEU A 74 10.18 4.00 18.07
N GLU A 75 10.13 4.65 19.23
CA GLU A 75 8.86 4.86 19.95
C GLU A 75 7.84 5.68 19.16
N GLU A 76 8.29 6.71 18.44
CA GLU A 76 7.43 7.52 17.58
C GLU A 76 6.98 6.73 16.36
N GLN A 77 7.88 5.94 15.77
CA GLN A 77 7.55 5.04 14.66
C GLN A 77 6.42 4.08 15.05
N GLN A 78 6.49 3.45 16.23
CA GLN A 78 5.47 2.54 16.73
C GLN A 78 4.13 3.24 16.99
N LYS A 79 4.15 4.44 17.56
CA LYS A 79 2.93 5.23 17.79
C LYS A 79 2.25 5.61 16.47
N ILE A 80 3.02 6.09 15.50
CA ILE A 80 2.51 6.46 14.17
C ILE A 80 2.00 5.21 13.44
N GLY A 81 2.80 4.15 13.40
CA GLY A 81 2.45 2.91 12.72
C GLY A 81 1.18 2.27 13.29
N SER A 82 1.06 2.20 14.62
CA SER A 82 -0.14 1.66 15.26
C SER A 82 -1.39 2.51 15.03
N PHE A 83 -1.25 3.85 14.96
CA PHE A 83 -2.36 4.75 14.64
C PHE A 83 -2.89 4.52 13.22
N PHE A 84 -2.02 4.53 12.22
CA PHE A 84 -2.41 4.32 10.83
C PHE A 84 -2.93 2.91 10.57
N ARG A 85 -2.36 1.89 11.23
CA ARG A 85 -2.89 0.51 11.13
C ARG A 85 -4.33 0.43 11.60
N LYS A 86 -4.65 1.07 12.73
CA LYS A 86 -6.04 1.16 13.22
C LYS A 86 -6.96 1.91 12.24
N LEU A 87 -6.46 2.93 11.56
CA LEU A 87 -7.24 3.63 10.53
C LEU A 87 -7.52 2.73 9.32
N ASP A 88 -6.52 2.02 8.82
CA ASP A 88 -6.68 1.08 7.71
C ASP A 88 -7.67 -0.05 8.06
N GLU A 89 -7.58 -0.60 9.28
CA GLU A 89 -8.54 -1.59 9.78
C GLU A 89 -9.97 -1.02 9.80
N ARG A 90 -10.15 0.24 10.22
CA ARG A 90 -11.45 0.92 10.23
C ARG A 90 -11.99 1.14 8.82
N ILE A 91 -11.13 1.52 7.88
CA ILE A 91 -11.50 1.69 6.47
C ILE A 91 -11.94 0.35 5.89
N ALA A 92 -11.15 -0.71 6.08
CA ALA A 92 -11.47 -2.05 5.59
C ALA A 92 -12.81 -2.58 6.15
N MET A 93 -13.07 -2.37 7.45
CA MET A 93 -14.36 -2.72 8.05
C MET A 93 -15.53 -1.94 7.42
N GLN A 94 -15.33 -0.65 7.16
CA GLN A 94 -16.36 0.19 6.56
C GLN A 94 -16.62 -0.19 5.10
N GLU A 95 -15.58 -0.49 4.32
CA GLU A 95 -15.71 -1.00 2.95
C GLU A 95 -16.45 -2.33 2.91
N ALA A 96 -16.13 -3.26 3.81
CA ALA A 96 -16.84 -4.53 3.94
C ALA A 96 -18.33 -4.31 4.28
N LYS A 97 -18.65 -3.38 5.18
CA LYS A 97 -20.03 -3.00 5.49
C LYS A 97 -20.76 -2.44 4.29
N VAL A 98 -20.12 -1.54 3.53
CA VAL A 98 -20.69 -0.97 2.30
C VAL A 98 -20.93 -2.05 1.24
N MET A 99 -19.99 -2.97 1.05
CA MET A 99 -20.16 -4.10 0.13
C MET A 99 -21.33 -4.99 0.54
N LYS A 100 -21.45 -5.33 1.83
CA LYS A 100 -22.57 -6.10 2.36
C LYS A 100 -23.91 -5.41 2.10
N LEU A 101 -24.03 -4.12 2.41
CA LEU A 101 -25.26 -3.36 2.18
C LEU A 101 -25.63 -3.28 0.69
N LYS A 102 -24.64 -3.12 -0.19
CA LYS A 102 -24.88 -3.15 -1.65
C LYS A 102 -25.39 -4.51 -2.12
N ALA A 103 -24.81 -5.60 -1.63
CA ALA A 103 -25.24 -6.96 -1.95
C ALA A 103 -26.67 -7.23 -1.46
N THR A 104 -26.97 -6.86 -0.21
CA THR A 104 -28.31 -6.98 0.36
C THR A 104 -29.34 -6.14 -0.40
N LYS A 105 -29.01 -4.89 -0.74
CA LYS A 105 -29.89 -4.04 -1.57
C LYS A 105 -30.18 -4.68 -2.92
N LYS A 106 -29.16 -5.27 -3.56
CA LYS A 106 -29.31 -5.94 -4.85
C LYS A 106 -30.25 -7.14 -4.74
N ALA A 107 -30.05 -8.01 -3.75
CA ALA A 107 -30.90 -9.18 -3.52
C ALA A 107 -32.37 -8.80 -3.28
N TYR A 108 -32.65 -7.79 -2.45
CA TYR A 108 -34.03 -7.34 -2.23
C TYR A 108 -34.68 -6.77 -3.48
N LEU A 109 -33.93 -6.04 -4.32
CA LEU A 109 -34.48 -5.53 -5.58
C LEU A 109 -34.79 -6.67 -6.56
N GLU A 110 -33.96 -7.71 -6.61
CA GLU A 110 -34.23 -8.89 -7.43
C GLU A 110 -35.52 -9.60 -6.98
N GLU A 111 -35.73 -9.78 -5.67
CA GLU A 111 -36.96 -10.39 -5.12
C GLU A 111 -38.22 -9.52 -5.30
N MET A 112 -38.09 -8.18 -5.34
CA MET A 112 -39.24 -7.27 -5.44
C MET A 112 -39.86 -7.19 -6.85
N PHE A 113 -39.12 -7.58 -7.89
CA PHE A 113 -39.55 -7.48 -9.29
C PHE A 113 -39.72 -8.85 -9.97
N VAL A 114 -39.87 -9.91 -9.17
CA VAL A 114 -40.30 -11.26 -9.58
C VAL A 114 -41.79 -11.44 -9.31
#